data_AF-A0A3L7JFG5-F1
#
_entry.id   AF-A0A3L7JFG5-F1
#
_cell.length_a   1.000
_cell.length_b   1.000
_cell.length_c   1.000
_cell.angle_alpha   90.00
_cell.angle_beta   90.00
_cell.angle_gamma   90.00
#
_symmetry.space_group_name_H-M   'P 1'
#
loop_
_entity.id
_entity.type
_entity.pdbx_description
1 polymer ?
#
loop_
_entity_poly.entity_id
_entity_poly.type
_entity_poly.pdbx_seq_one_letter_code
_entity_poly.pdbx_strand_id
1 'polypeptide(L)'
;MESEADRPFETIAAVKIRGLADEAALAIPPHSAFADPSHAPLRPRIAVDNTHKTDSKKEGRHVNAEPWSPSSWREKPIKQVPAYPDASVLKEVEERLSSFPPLVFAGEVRSLREKLADVAAGRAFLLQGGDCAESFAEHGADNIRDFFRAFLQMSVVLTFAGGKPVVKVGRIAGQFAKPRSSDMESKDGVELPSYRGDIINGIDFDEASRIPDPMRQEMAYRQAAATLNLLRAFAQGGYASLENVHKWMLGFVSDSPQRNRYEALAARISETMDFMSAIGINSDNYRRLRETDMYTSHEALLLGYEEALTRIDSTSNDYYATSGHMIWIGDRTRQYDHAHIEFCRGVKNPIGLKCGPSMDEDDLIRLIDRLNPEDEPGRLTLIGRFGSDKVGEHLPRLIRRVEQEGRTVVWSCDPMHGNTISAGSYKTRPFERITREVQSFFDIHRAEGTYPGGVHVEMTGKDVTECMGGARAIGEADLGSRYHTHCDPRLNAEQALELAFMVAELLRKNQEQQQKTAAAG
;
A
#
# COMPACT_ATOMS: atom_id res chain seq x y z
N MET A 1 13.04 -31.98 83.65
CA MET A 1 13.29 -30.54 83.49
C MET A 1 13.97 -30.37 82.15
N GLU A 2 13.18 -29.91 81.15
CA GLU A 2 13.53 -29.11 79.95
C GLU A 2 14.69 -29.57 79.03
N SER A 3 14.66 -29.48 77.69
CA SER A 3 13.86 -28.63 76.78
C SER A 3 13.79 -29.21 75.34
N GLU A 4 12.70 -28.88 74.63
CA GLU A 4 12.46 -28.99 73.17
C GLU A 4 13.19 -27.90 72.33
N ALA A 5 13.09 -28.05 70.99
CA ALA A 5 13.46 -27.16 69.85
C ALA A 5 14.92 -27.28 69.36
N ASP A 6 15.25 -27.49 68.07
CA ASP A 6 14.67 -26.95 66.84
C ASP A 6 14.87 -27.90 65.62
N ARG A 7 13.86 -28.00 64.74
CA ARG A 7 13.94 -28.61 63.39
C ARG A 7 13.68 -27.53 62.33
N PRO A 8 14.32 -27.53 61.16
CA PRO A 8 13.90 -26.69 60.04
C PRO A 8 12.69 -27.29 59.31
N PHE A 9 11.71 -26.44 59.02
CA PHE A 9 10.56 -26.69 58.17
C PHE A 9 11.00 -26.82 56.69
N GLU A 10 10.85 -28.00 56.10
CA GLU A 10 10.76 -28.13 54.64
C GLU A 10 9.30 -27.97 54.21
N THR A 11 9.02 -26.91 53.46
CA THR A 11 7.67 -26.58 52.98
C THR A 11 7.29 -27.50 51.81
N ILE A 12 6.04 -27.98 51.82
CA ILE A 12 5.37 -28.84 50.81
C ILE A 12 5.49 -28.33 49.35
N ALA A 13 5.93 -27.09 49.13
CA ALA A 13 6.23 -26.52 47.82
C ALA A 13 7.46 -27.14 47.12
N ALA A 14 8.47 -27.61 47.86
CA ALA A 14 9.72 -28.13 47.27
C ALA A 14 9.55 -29.52 46.62
N VAL A 15 8.62 -30.33 47.12
CA VAL A 15 8.33 -31.67 46.57
C VAL A 15 7.47 -31.59 45.30
N LYS A 16 6.65 -30.55 45.15
CA LYS A 16 5.79 -30.34 43.96
C LYS A 16 6.55 -29.82 42.73
N ILE A 17 7.69 -29.14 42.93
CA ILE A 17 8.53 -28.62 41.85
C ILE A 17 9.41 -29.71 41.22
N ARG A 18 9.79 -30.75 41.99
CA ARG A 18 10.55 -31.90 41.46
C ARG A 18 9.69 -32.85 40.62
N GLY A 19 8.40 -33.04 40.96
CA GLY A 19 7.50 -33.90 40.18
C GLY A 19 7.11 -33.35 38.80
N LEU A 20 7.11 -32.02 38.61
CA LEU A 20 6.76 -31.38 37.33
C LEU A 20 7.94 -31.29 36.35
N ALA A 21 9.18 -31.50 36.83
CA ALA A 21 10.37 -31.52 35.98
C ALA A 21 10.56 -32.85 35.23
N ASP A 22 10.01 -33.97 35.75
CA ASP A 22 10.17 -35.29 35.15
C ASP A 22 9.08 -35.64 34.10
N GLU A 23 7.94 -34.95 34.09
CA GLU A 23 6.92 -35.09 33.02
C GLU A 23 7.15 -34.17 31.80
N ALA A 24 8.05 -33.19 31.90
CA ALA A 24 8.42 -32.30 30.79
C ALA A 24 9.58 -32.81 29.92
N ALA A 25 10.08 -34.03 30.18
CA ALA A 25 11.26 -34.60 29.52
C ALA A 25 10.96 -35.50 28.29
N LEU A 26 9.75 -35.47 27.74
CA LEU A 26 9.40 -36.19 26.52
C LEU A 26 8.80 -35.25 25.46
N ALA A 27 9.50 -35.20 24.31
CA ALA A 27 9.19 -34.52 23.05
C ALA A 27 9.63 -33.05 22.90
N ILE A 28 10.95 -32.80 22.95
CA ILE A 28 11.59 -31.68 22.22
C ILE A 28 12.66 -32.30 21.31
N PRO A 29 12.53 -32.26 19.97
CA PRO A 29 13.64 -32.62 19.08
C PRO A 29 14.68 -31.48 19.03
N PRO A 30 15.97 -31.80 18.86
CA PRO A 30 17.05 -30.83 19.00
C PRO A 30 17.07 -29.83 17.82
N HIS A 31 17.13 -28.54 18.15
CA HIS A 31 17.44 -27.47 17.21
C HIS A 31 18.91 -27.57 16.78
N SER A 32 19.16 -28.00 15.54
CA SER A 32 20.39 -27.67 14.81
C SER A 32 20.07 -27.41 13.34
N ALA A 33 19.89 -26.13 12.99
CA ALA A 33 20.23 -25.51 11.71
C ALA A 33 19.49 -24.16 11.61
N PHE A 34 20.16 -23.07 11.95
CA PHE A 34 19.87 -21.80 11.29
C PHE A 34 20.30 -22.00 9.83
N ALA A 35 19.33 -22.18 8.94
CA ALA A 35 19.60 -22.22 7.51
C ALA A 35 20.06 -20.83 7.06
N ASP A 36 21.24 -20.80 6.44
CA ASP A 36 21.74 -19.67 5.67
C ASP A 36 20.69 -19.28 4.60
N PRO A 37 20.25 -18.00 4.53
CA PRO A 37 19.29 -17.54 3.52
C PRO A 37 19.78 -17.68 2.07
N SER A 38 21.05 -18.05 1.84
CA SER A 38 21.62 -18.23 0.51
C SER A 38 21.21 -19.52 -0.21
N HIS A 39 20.53 -20.47 0.46
CA HIS A 39 20.24 -21.81 -0.09
C HIS A 39 18.76 -22.24 0.05
N ALA A 40 17.82 -21.40 -0.36
CA ALA A 40 16.44 -21.85 -0.58
C ALA A 40 16.36 -22.69 -1.89
N PRO A 41 15.64 -23.82 -1.91
CA PRO A 41 15.47 -24.59 -3.14
C PRO A 41 14.71 -23.76 -4.18
N LEU A 42 15.32 -23.61 -5.36
CA LEU A 42 14.69 -23.04 -6.55
C LEU A 42 13.41 -23.82 -6.86
N ARG A 43 12.32 -23.11 -7.17
CA ARG A 43 11.06 -23.71 -7.61
C ARG A 43 11.32 -24.67 -8.79
N PRO A 44 10.73 -25.88 -8.81
CA PRO A 44 10.90 -26.79 -9.93
C PRO A 44 10.26 -26.15 -11.18
N ARG A 45 11.11 -25.87 -12.17
CA ARG A 45 10.66 -25.53 -13.53
C ARG A 45 10.02 -26.78 -14.13
N ILE A 46 8.81 -26.65 -14.67
CA ILE A 46 8.21 -27.67 -15.52
C ILE A 46 9.17 -27.91 -16.69
N ALA A 47 9.73 -29.13 -16.77
CA ALA A 47 10.61 -29.53 -17.84
C ALA A 47 9.80 -29.65 -19.13
N VAL A 48 10.01 -28.71 -20.06
CA VAL A 48 9.56 -28.86 -21.44
C VAL A 48 10.65 -29.63 -22.18
N ASP A 49 10.30 -30.84 -22.61
CA ASP A 49 11.17 -31.74 -23.34
C ASP A 49 11.45 -31.15 -24.73
N ASN A 50 12.71 -30.78 -24.99
CA ASN A 50 13.12 -30.16 -26.25
C ASN A 50 14.30 -30.94 -26.84
N THR A 51 13.96 -32.00 -27.57
CA THR A 51 14.89 -32.69 -28.47
C THR A 51 14.79 -32.09 -29.86
N HIS A 52 15.52 -31.01 -30.14
CA HIS A 52 16.05 -30.77 -31.49
C HIS A 52 17.33 -29.94 -31.47
N LYS A 53 18.33 -30.49 -32.16
CA LYS A 53 19.70 -30.01 -32.31
C LYS A 53 19.78 -28.84 -33.31
N THR A 54 20.61 -27.87 -32.91
CA THR A 54 21.62 -27.10 -33.68
C THR A 54 21.19 -26.10 -34.76
N ASP A 55 21.82 -24.92 -34.63
CA ASP A 55 22.06 -23.86 -35.61
C ASP A 55 20.92 -22.89 -35.98
N SER A 56 20.74 -21.87 -35.12
CA SER A 56 20.48 -20.51 -35.60
C SER A 56 21.00 -19.48 -34.59
N LYS A 57 21.87 -18.58 -35.08
CA LYS A 57 22.40 -17.42 -34.36
C LYS A 57 21.29 -16.69 -33.59
N LYS A 58 21.44 -16.55 -32.27
CA LYS A 58 20.70 -15.54 -31.50
C LYS A 58 21.21 -14.17 -31.93
N GLU A 59 20.56 -13.57 -32.92
CA GLU A 59 20.60 -12.12 -33.08
C GLU A 59 19.95 -11.52 -31.83
N GLY A 60 20.77 -10.92 -30.98
CA GLY A 60 20.30 -10.08 -29.90
C GLY A 60 19.44 -8.99 -30.51
N ARG A 61 18.14 -9.01 -30.17
CA ARG A 61 17.22 -7.94 -30.49
C ARG A 61 17.62 -6.74 -29.63
N HIS A 62 18.66 -6.02 -30.04
CA HIS A 62 18.94 -4.68 -29.57
C HIS A 62 17.76 -3.81 -30.04
N VAL A 63 16.73 -3.73 -29.20
CA VAL A 63 15.73 -2.69 -29.32
C VAL A 63 16.49 -1.40 -29.09
N ASN A 64 16.67 -0.58 -30.13
CA ASN A 64 17.16 0.78 -29.97
C ASN A 64 16.25 1.46 -28.93
N ALA A 65 16.72 1.58 -27.69
CA ALA A 65 15.95 2.22 -26.65
C ALA A 65 15.75 3.67 -27.07
N GLU A 66 14.50 4.06 -27.31
CA GLU A 66 14.15 5.46 -27.57
C GLU A 66 14.78 6.32 -26.47
N PRO A 67 15.52 7.39 -26.83
CA PRO A 67 16.15 8.25 -25.83
C PRO A 67 15.10 8.75 -24.85
N TRP A 68 15.41 8.68 -23.56
CA TRP A 68 14.52 9.14 -22.51
C TRP A 68 15.13 10.34 -21.80
N SER A 69 14.28 11.31 -21.47
CA SER A 69 14.58 12.42 -20.57
C SER A 69 13.35 12.68 -19.68
N PRO A 70 13.51 13.40 -18.55
CA PRO A 70 12.36 13.83 -17.76
C PRO A 70 11.30 14.62 -18.54
N SER A 71 11.67 15.23 -19.67
CA SER A 71 10.78 16.02 -20.53
C SER A 71 10.21 15.26 -21.75
N SER A 72 10.70 14.03 -22.03
CA SER A 72 10.32 13.25 -23.22
C SER A 72 8.82 12.93 -23.32
N TRP A 73 8.11 12.94 -22.18
CA TRP A 73 6.66 12.76 -22.14
C TRP A 73 5.89 13.89 -22.84
N ARG A 74 6.45 15.10 -22.94
CA ARG A 74 5.80 16.27 -23.55
C ARG A 74 5.57 16.11 -25.05
N GLU A 75 6.29 15.20 -25.69
CA GLU A 75 6.17 14.86 -27.10
C GLU A 75 5.11 13.76 -27.35
N LYS A 76 4.54 13.18 -26.29
CA LYS A 76 3.55 12.12 -26.37
C LYS A 76 2.14 12.67 -26.15
N PRO A 77 1.09 12.00 -26.70
CA PRO A 77 -0.28 12.32 -26.34
C PRO A 77 -0.52 12.18 -24.83
N ILE A 78 -1.34 13.06 -24.26
CA ILE A 78 -1.60 13.10 -22.82
C ILE A 78 -3.10 13.22 -22.54
N LYS A 79 -3.55 12.65 -21.41
CA LYS A 79 -4.93 12.75 -20.92
C LYS A 79 -4.95 13.33 -19.51
N GLN A 80 -6.12 13.83 -19.10
CA GLN A 80 -6.42 14.23 -17.71
C GLN A 80 -5.58 15.41 -17.17
N VAL A 81 -4.90 16.16 -18.04
CA VAL A 81 -4.18 17.38 -17.66
C VAL A 81 -5.04 18.63 -17.80
N PRO A 82 -4.85 19.64 -16.94
CA PRO A 82 -5.60 20.90 -17.04
C PRO A 82 -5.13 21.76 -18.22
N ALA A 83 -6.03 22.61 -18.70
CA ALA A 83 -5.69 23.72 -19.58
C ALA A 83 -5.42 24.95 -18.72
N TYR A 84 -4.15 25.22 -18.42
CA TYR A 84 -3.77 26.43 -17.69
C TYR A 84 -3.94 27.67 -18.59
N PRO A 85 -4.49 28.79 -18.06
CA PRO A 85 -4.72 30.00 -18.87
C PRO A 85 -3.44 30.64 -19.42
N ASP A 86 -2.34 30.55 -18.66
CA ASP A 86 -1.05 31.14 -19.02
C ASP A 86 0.08 30.10 -18.93
N ALA A 87 0.61 29.72 -20.09
CA ALA A 87 1.69 28.76 -20.21
C ALA A 87 3.05 29.31 -19.73
N SER A 88 3.25 30.64 -19.75
CA SER A 88 4.48 31.27 -19.26
C SER A 88 4.57 31.18 -17.74
N VAL A 89 3.47 31.47 -17.05
CA VAL A 89 3.36 31.32 -15.59
C VAL A 89 3.54 29.86 -15.16
N LEU A 90 2.96 28.92 -15.91
CA LEU A 90 3.18 27.49 -15.66
C LEU A 90 4.66 27.12 -15.75
N LYS A 91 5.33 27.53 -16.82
CA LYS A 91 6.76 27.26 -17.01
C LYS A 91 7.61 27.86 -15.90
N GLU A 92 7.34 29.09 -15.48
CA GLU A 92 8.05 29.73 -14.36
C GLU A 92 7.87 28.97 -13.04
N VAL A 93 6.67 28.45 -12.76
CA VAL A 93 6.41 27.62 -11.57
C VAL A 93 7.19 26.30 -11.65
N GLU A 94 7.16 25.62 -12.80
CA GLU A 94 7.89 24.36 -13.02
C GLU A 94 9.41 24.57 -12.86
N GLU A 95 9.96 25.68 -13.38
CA GLU A 95 11.36 26.05 -13.20
C GLU A 95 11.71 26.31 -11.72
N ARG A 96 10.85 27.01 -10.97
CA ARG A 96 11.07 27.21 -9.53
C ARG A 96 11.02 25.90 -8.75
N LEU A 97 10.03 25.04 -9.00
CA LEU A 97 9.92 23.71 -8.38
C LEU A 97 11.16 22.86 -8.64
N SER A 98 11.76 22.95 -9.84
CA SER A 98 12.98 22.23 -10.18
C SER A 98 14.18 22.59 -9.29
N SER A 99 14.19 23.81 -8.73
CA SER A 99 15.22 24.29 -7.81
C SER A 99 15.02 23.89 -6.35
N PHE A 100 13.83 23.39 -5.98
CA PHE A 100 13.51 23.05 -4.60
C PHE A 100 14.15 21.73 -4.16
N PRO A 101 14.40 21.50 -2.86
CA PRO A 101 14.84 20.21 -2.35
C PRO A 101 13.92 19.05 -2.78
N PRO A 102 14.45 17.82 -2.94
CA PRO A 102 13.61 16.65 -3.18
C PRO A 102 12.77 16.32 -1.95
N LEU A 103 11.58 15.73 -2.12
CA LEU A 103 10.79 15.24 -0.98
C LEU A 103 11.35 13.92 -0.43
N VAL A 104 11.84 13.04 -1.33
CA VAL A 104 12.40 11.74 -0.97
C VAL A 104 13.78 11.54 -1.57
N PHE A 105 14.62 10.74 -0.91
CA PHE A 105 15.96 10.42 -1.40
C PHE A 105 15.97 9.12 -2.22
N ALA A 106 16.81 9.05 -3.26
CA ALA A 106 16.89 7.88 -4.15
C ALA A 106 17.22 6.57 -3.42
N GLY A 107 18.03 6.63 -2.35
CA GLY A 107 18.30 5.46 -1.49
C GLY A 107 17.05 4.89 -0.82
N GLU A 108 16.10 5.75 -0.42
CA GLU A 108 14.83 5.32 0.18
C GLU A 108 13.93 4.64 -0.84
N VAL A 109 13.95 5.14 -2.09
CA VAL A 109 13.23 4.55 -3.22
C VAL A 109 13.78 3.15 -3.53
N ARG A 110 15.10 2.97 -3.54
CA ARG A 110 15.74 1.65 -3.70
C ARG A 110 15.37 0.70 -2.57
N SER A 111 15.37 1.19 -1.32
CA SER A 111 14.94 0.40 -0.17
C SER A 111 13.47 -0.06 -0.29
N LEU A 112 12.57 0.79 -0.78
CA LEU A 112 11.20 0.40 -1.07
C LEU A 112 11.13 -0.69 -2.16
N ARG A 113 11.90 -0.55 -3.24
CA ARG A 113 11.96 -1.55 -4.32
C ARG A 113 12.38 -2.93 -3.80
N GLU A 114 13.41 -2.98 -2.97
CA GLU A 114 13.87 -4.23 -2.32
C GLU A 114 12.77 -4.86 -1.46
N LYS A 115 12.05 -4.06 -0.66
CA LYS A 115 10.92 -4.56 0.13
C LYS A 115 9.76 -5.03 -0.74
N LEU A 116 9.50 -4.38 -1.87
CA LEU A 116 8.50 -4.84 -2.84
C LEU A 116 8.96 -6.10 -3.60
N ALA A 117 10.26 -6.33 -3.76
CA ALA A 117 10.79 -7.59 -4.26
C ALA A 117 10.48 -8.74 -3.28
N ASP A 118 10.57 -8.50 -1.96
CA ASP A 118 10.12 -9.46 -0.96
C ASP A 118 8.60 -9.72 -1.03
N VAL A 119 7.79 -8.70 -1.35
CA VAL A 119 6.35 -8.89 -1.57
C VAL A 119 6.11 -9.76 -2.82
N ALA A 120 6.76 -9.47 -3.94
CA ALA A 120 6.64 -10.26 -5.17
C ALA A 120 7.05 -11.72 -4.95
N ALA A 121 8.04 -11.96 -4.09
CA ALA A 121 8.50 -13.29 -3.72
C ALA A 121 7.64 -14.00 -2.66
N GLY A 122 6.55 -13.40 -2.18
CA GLY A 122 5.70 -13.98 -1.14
C GLY A 122 6.29 -13.94 0.27
N ARG A 123 7.33 -13.14 0.52
CA ARG A 123 8.00 -12.99 1.82
C ARG A 123 7.48 -11.83 2.65
N ALA A 124 6.84 -10.84 2.04
CA ALA A 124 6.23 -9.69 2.68
C ALA A 124 4.82 -9.41 2.15
N PHE A 125 4.10 -8.47 2.73
CA PHE A 125 2.78 -8.01 2.27
C PHE A 125 2.74 -6.49 2.13
N LEU A 126 2.15 -5.97 1.06
CA LEU A 126 2.01 -4.54 0.82
C LEU A 126 0.69 -4.02 1.43
N LEU A 127 0.80 -3.07 2.34
CA LEU A 127 -0.31 -2.21 2.75
C LEU A 127 -0.11 -0.82 2.15
N GLN A 128 -0.94 -0.47 1.18
CA GLN A 128 -0.99 0.87 0.62
C GLN A 128 -2.30 1.57 0.98
N GLY A 129 -2.26 2.80 1.50
CA GLY A 129 -3.51 3.50 1.77
C GLY A 129 -3.40 4.90 2.35
N GLY A 130 -4.51 5.62 2.35
CA GLY A 130 -4.62 7.02 2.78
C GLY A 130 -5.73 7.74 2.05
N ASP A 131 -5.65 9.06 1.95
CA ASP A 131 -6.73 9.84 1.37
C ASP A 131 -6.95 9.54 -0.12
N CYS A 132 -8.19 9.76 -0.56
CA CYS A 132 -8.52 9.70 -1.99
C CYS A 132 -7.83 10.85 -2.73
N ALA A 133 -7.99 12.08 -2.22
CA ALA A 133 -7.24 13.26 -2.57
C ALA A 133 -6.96 14.07 -1.30
N GLU A 134 -5.70 14.48 -1.10
CA GLU A 134 -5.32 15.41 -0.04
C GLU A 134 -5.86 16.82 -0.38
N SER A 135 -6.24 17.58 0.65
CA SER A 135 -6.71 18.95 0.50
C SER A 135 -5.86 19.94 1.30
N PHE A 136 -5.70 21.14 0.76
CA PHE A 136 -5.06 22.28 1.43
C PHE A 136 -5.85 22.74 2.65
N ALA A 137 -7.18 22.60 2.63
CA ALA A 137 -8.04 22.97 3.74
C ALA A 137 -7.95 21.98 4.92
N GLU A 138 -7.64 20.71 4.64
CA GLU A 138 -7.51 19.66 5.67
C GLU A 138 -6.06 19.44 6.13
N HIS A 139 -5.16 20.40 5.89
CA HIS A 139 -3.76 20.30 6.30
C HIS A 139 -3.55 20.66 7.78
N GLY A 140 -3.77 19.68 8.65
CA GLY A 140 -3.55 19.80 10.10
C GLY A 140 -2.72 18.65 10.65
N ALA A 141 -1.88 18.94 11.66
CA ALA A 141 -1.04 17.93 12.30
C ALA A 141 -1.87 16.77 12.90
N ASP A 142 -3.06 17.07 13.43
CA ASP A 142 -3.99 16.06 13.93
C ASP A 142 -4.48 15.11 12.84
N ASN A 143 -4.82 15.63 11.64
CA ASN A 143 -5.27 14.79 10.52
C ASN A 143 -4.16 13.83 10.07
N ILE A 144 -2.92 14.34 9.95
CA ILE A 144 -1.75 13.54 9.57
C ILE A 144 -1.48 12.47 10.65
N ARG A 145 -1.52 12.86 11.93
CA ARG A 145 -1.34 11.94 13.06
C ARG A 145 -2.40 10.85 13.08
N ASP A 146 -3.67 11.21 12.91
CA ASP A 146 -4.79 10.27 13.01
C ASP A 146 -4.79 9.28 11.85
N PHE A 147 -4.48 9.74 10.63
CA PHE A 147 -4.17 8.86 9.50
C PHE A 147 -3.02 7.91 9.85
N PHE A 148 -1.88 8.44 10.29
CA PHE A 148 -0.69 7.64 10.61
C PHE A 148 -1.00 6.58 11.68
N ARG A 149 -1.73 6.96 12.73
CA ARG A 149 -2.18 6.05 13.79
C ARG A 149 -3.05 4.92 13.24
N ALA A 150 -4.11 5.23 12.49
CA ALA A 150 -4.99 4.21 11.92
C ALA A 150 -4.23 3.29 10.95
N PHE A 151 -3.33 3.84 10.15
CA PHE A 151 -2.50 3.10 9.21
C PHE A 151 -1.54 2.12 9.92
N LEU A 152 -0.91 2.55 11.03
CA LEU A 152 -0.06 1.66 11.84
C LEU A 152 -0.85 0.57 12.56
N GLN A 153 -2.07 0.87 13.05
CA GLN A 153 -2.94 -0.14 13.65
C GLN A 153 -3.25 -1.26 12.65
N MET A 154 -3.61 -0.92 11.41
CA MET A 154 -3.78 -1.90 10.33
C MET A 154 -2.49 -2.70 10.10
N SER A 155 -1.34 -2.02 10.00
CA SER A 155 -0.07 -2.69 9.75
C SER A 155 0.29 -3.71 10.83
N VAL A 156 0.04 -3.40 12.11
CA VAL A 156 0.36 -4.32 13.23
C VAL A 156 -0.55 -5.54 13.20
N VAL A 157 -1.86 -5.36 12.97
CA VAL A 157 -2.81 -6.47 12.81
C VAL A 157 -2.39 -7.39 11.67
N LEU A 158 -2.06 -6.83 10.51
CA LEU A 158 -1.60 -7.59 9.34
C LEU A 158 -0.27 -8.30 9.60
N THR A 159 0.68 -7.65 10.28
CA THR A 159 1.99 -8.25 10.58
C THR A 159 1.83 -9.43 11.53
N PHE A 160 1.05 -9.26 12.60
CA PHE A 160 0.91 -10.27 13.64
C PHE A 160 0.07 -11.47 13.15
N ALA A 161 -1.14 -11.24 12.64
CA ALA A 161 -1.99 -12.34 12.20
C ALA A 161 -1.59 -12.91 10.84
N GLY A 162 -1.00 -12.09 9.96
CA GLY A 162 -0.47 -12.53 8.67
C GLY A 162 0.94 -13.12 8.74
N GLY A 163 1.64 -13.05 9.87
CA GLY A 163 2.95 -13.69 10.09
C GLY A 163 4.06 -13.28 9.11
N LYS A 164 3.96 -12.10 8.49
CA LYS A 164 4.93 -11.59 7.49
C LYS A 164 5.19 -10.10 7.70
N PRO A 165 6.37 -9.58 7.31
CA PRO A 165 6.61 -8.15 7.25
C PRO A 165 5.58 -7.43 6.38
N VAL A 166 5.10 -6.29 6.85
CA VAL A 166 4.18 -5.43 6.09
C VAL A 166 4.94 -4.19 5.57
N VAL A 167 4.98 -4.01 4.26
CA VAL A 167 5.50 -2.82 3.59
C VAL A 167 4.42 -1.73 3.62
N LYS A 168 4.72 -0.62 4.27
CA LYS A 168 3.78 0.48 4.56
C LYS A 168 3.96 1.62 3.56
N VAL A 169 2.99 1.81 2.66
CA VAL A 169 3.04 2.86 1.63
C VAL A 169 1.81 3.78 1.75
N GLY A 170 1.99 4.99 2.25
CA GLY A 170 0.91 5.96 2.39
C GLY A 170 0.48 6.59 1.06
N ARG A 171 -0.81 6.83 0.87
CA ARG A 171 -1.34 7.80 -0.11
C ARG A 171 -1.34 9.18 0.54
N ILE A 172 -0.16 9.79 0.65
CA ILE A 172 0.05 11.00 1.46
C ILE A 172 1.29 11.75 1.00
N ALA A 173 1.33 13.07 1.26
CA ALA A 173 2.40 13.98 0.89
C ALA A 173 2.61 14.06 -0.64
N GLY A 174 1.53 14.05 -1.42
CA GLY A 174 1.60 14.19 -2.88
C GLY A 174 0.31 13.88 -3.63
N GLN A 175 -0.71 13.33 -2.96
CA GLN A 175 -1.95 12.85 -3.58
C GLN A 175 -2.96 13.99 -3.79
N PHE A 176 -2.54 15.05 -4.48
CA PHE A 176 -3.36 16.27 -4.67
C PHE A 176 -4.09 16.34 -6.00
N ALA A 177 -3.74 15.50 -6.98
CA ALA A 177 -4.35 15.52 -8.31
C ALA A 177 -5.36 14.37 -8.47
N LYS A 178 -6.47 14.62 -9.17
CA LYS A 178 -7.53 13.64 -9.42
C LYS A 178 -7.91 13.59 -10.90
N PRO A 179 -7.97 12.40 -11.53
CA PRO A 179 -8.57 12.26 -12.84
C PRO A 179 -10.11 12.38 -12.75
N ARG A 180 -10.73 12.91 -13.80
CA ARG A 180 -12.19 13.12 -13.88
C ARG A 180 -12.78 12.38 -15.07
N SER A 181 -14.02 11.91 -14.90
CA SER A 181 -14.79 11.26 -15.97
C SER A 181 -15.32 12.25 -17.00
N SER A 182 -15.49 13.51 -16.61
CA SER A 182 -15.94 14.63 -17.44
C SER A 182 -15.05 15.83 -17.16
N ASP A 183 -14.79 16.63 -18.19
CA ASP A 183 -14.05 17.89 -18.03
C ASP A 183 -14.90 18.97 -17.37
N MET A 184 -16.23 18.85 -17.47
CA MET A 184 -17.21 19.78 -16.90
C MET A 184 -18.04 19.12 -15.79
N GLU A 185 -18.47 19.92 -14.83
CA GLU A 185 -19.34 19.57 -13.71
C GLU A 185 -20.56 20.50 -13.75
N SER A 186 -21.76 19.92 -13.72
CA SER A 186 -23.02 20.67 -13.74
C SER A 186 -23.72 20.58 -12.40
N LYS A 187 -24.13 21.73 -11.87
CA LYS A 187 -24.92 21.84 -10.63
C LYS A 187 -25.93 22.96 -10.77
N ASP A 188 -27.20 22.67 -10.46
CA ASP A 188 -28.30 23.63 -10.48
C ASP A 188 -28.42 24.43 -11.80
N GLY A 189 -28.13 23.79 -12.94
CA GLY A 189 -28.20 24.40 -14.28
C GLY A 189 -26.97 25.21 -14.69
N VAL A 190 -25.96 25.34 -13.83
CA VAL A 190 -24.66 25.98 -14.14
C VAL A 190 -23.64 24.90 -14.45
N GLU A 191 -22.78 25.11 -15.44
CA GLU A 191 -21.72 24.20 -15.85
C GLU A 191 -20.35 24.88 -15.70
N LEU A 192 -19.45 24.27 -14.94
CA LEU A 192 -18.09 24.77 -14.66
C LEU A 192 -17.05 23.67 -14.90
N PRO A 193 -15.76 24.01 -15.09
CA PRO A 193 -14.71 23.00 -15.12
C PRO A 193 -14.76 22.11 -13.87
N SER A 194 -14.56 20.82 -14.07
CA SER A 194 -14.49 19.85 -12.97
C SER A 194 -13.32 20.19 -12.03
N TYR A 195 -13.55 20.04 -10.73
CA TYR A 195 -12.47 20.06 -9.73
C TYR A 195 -11.51 18.89 -9.99
N ARG A 196 -10.22 19.16 -10.16
CA ARG A 196 -9.19 18.15 -10.48
C ARG A 196 -8.20 17.93 -9.33
N GLY A 197 -8.56 18.37 -8.13
CA GLY A 197 -7.68 18.32 -6.97
C GLY A 197 -6.95 19.64 -6.72
N ASP A 198 -6.57 19.87 -5.47
CA ASP A 198 -6.14 21.17 -4.98
C ASP A 198 -4.85 21.70 -5.63
N ILE A 199 -4.03 20.81 -6.20
CA ILE A 199 -2.84 21.16 -6.99
C ILE A 199 -3.18 21.80 -8.35
N ILE A 200 -4.42 21.68 -8.83
CA ILE A 200 -4.86 22.22 -10.12
C ILE A 200 -5.82 23.40 -9.91
N ASN A 201 -6.93 23.19 -9.20
CA ASN A 201 -7.96 24.21 -9.01
C ASN A 201 -8.67 24.06 -7.65
N GLY A 202 -9.52 25.03 -7.32
CA GLY A 202 -10.30 25.07 -6.09
C GLY A 202 -11.55 24.20 -6.15
N ILE A 203 -12.01 23.81 -4.96
CA ILE A 203 -13.13 22.88 -4.78
C ILE A 203 -14.50 23.55 -4.94
N ASP A 204 -14.57 24.83 -4.57
CA ASP A 204 -15.78 25.62 -4.59
C ASP A 204 -16.38 25.67 -6.01
N PHE A 205 -17.70 25.60 -6.09
CA PHE A 205 -18.44 25.58 -7.35
C PHE A 205 -18.71 27.01 -7.82
N ASP A 206 -17.63 27.73 -8.14
CA ASP A 206 -17.64 29.06 -8.72
C ASP A 206 -16.57 29.21 -9.80
N GLU A 207 -16.77 30.15 -10.73
CA GLU A 207 -15.89 30.32 -11.89
C GLU A 207 -14.44 30.59 -11.49
N ALA A 208 -14.20 31.44 -10.49
CA ALA A 208 -12.85 31.83 -10.08
C ALA A 208 -12.08 30.64 -9.49
N SER A 209 -12.74 29.85 -8.63
CA SER A 209 -12.16 28.66 -8.01
C SER A 209 -11.84 27.57 -9.03
N ARG A 210 -12.64 27.42 -10.09
CA ARG A 210 -12.48 26.32 -11.06
C ARG A 210 -11.43 26.58 -12.14
N ILE A 211 -10.92 27.80 -12.27
CA ILE A 211 -9.81 28.11 -13.17
C ILE A 211 -8.52 27.43 -12.67
N PRO A 212 -7.81 26.64 -13.50
CA PRO A 212 -6.53 26.07 -13.13
C PRO A 212 -5.49 27.14 -12.81
N ASP A 213 -4.82 27.02 -11.66
CA ASP A 213 -3.82 27.96 -11.17
C ASP A 213 -2.47 27.25 -10.97
N PRO A 214 -1.42 27.56 -11.77
CA PRO A 214 -0.11 26.94 -11.63
C PRO A 214 0.51 27.12 -10.24
N MET A 215 0.22 28.21 -9.52
CA MET A 215 0.82 28.48 -8.20
C MET A 215 0.43 27.44 -7.15
N ARG A 216 -0.68 26.72 -7.37
CA ARG A 216 -1.10 25.60 -6.53
C ARG A 216 -0.10 24.46 -6.50
N GLN A 217 0.76 24.31 -7.52
CA GLN A 217 1.84 23.31 -7.52
C GLN A 217 2.90 23.61 -6.45
N GLU A 218 3.24 24.88 -6.21
CA GLU A 218 4.14 25.24 -5.11
C GLU A 218 3.49 24.99 -3.74
N MET A 219 2.20 25.28 -3.61
CA MET A 219 1.47 25.01 -2.38
C MET A 219 1.43 23.50 -2.08
N ALA A 220 1.16 22.68 -3.09
CA ALA A 220 1.21 21.22 -2.98
C ALA A 220 2.59 20.73 -2.53
N TYR A 221 3.68 21.26 -3.11
CA TYR A 221 5.03 20.93 -2.68
C TYR A 221 5.27 21.29 -1.20
N ARG A 222 4.90 22.50 -0.77
CA ARG A 222 5.10 22.96 0.62
C ARG A 222 4.32 22.10 1.61
N GLN A 223 3.08 21.76 1.28
CA GLN A 223 2.26 20.88 2.10
C GLN A 223 2.82 19.45 2.14
N ALA A 224 3.26 18.91 1.01
CA ALA A 224 3.91 17.61 0.94
C ALA A 224 5.19 17.56 1.80
N ALA A 225 6.04 18.58 1.72
CA ALA A 225 7.25 18.69 2.52
C ALA A 225 6.94 18.75 4.02
N ALA A 226 5.98 19.58 4.44
CA ALA A 226 5.56 19.68 5.84
C ALA A 226 4.97 18.36 6.36
N THR A 227 4.11 17.73 5.56
CA THR A 227 3.46 16.45 5.89
C THR A 227 4.50 15.34 6.03
N LEU A 228 5.40 15.20 5.06
CA LEU A 228 6.45 14.18 5.08
C LEU A 228 7.42 14.38 6.23
N ASN A 229 7.81 15.63 6.53
CA ASN A 229 8.62 15.94 7.71
C ASN A 229 7.96 15.46 9.01
N LEU A 230 6.66 15.73 9.18
CA LEU A 230 5.92 15.27 10.36
C LEU A 230 5.79 13.74 10.41
N LEU A 231 5.53 13.08 9.27
CA LEU A 231 5.48 11.63 9.19
C LEU A 231 6.82 10.99 9.57
N ARG A 232 7.94 11.55 9.11
CA ARG A 232 9.29 11.09 9.49
C ARG A 232 9.52 11.24 11.00
N ALA A 233 9.09 12.36 11.58
CA ALA A 233 9.17 12.59 13.03
C ALA A 233 8.33 11.56 13.81
N PHE A 234 7.11 11.21 13.35
CA PHE A 234 6.31 10.17 14.00
C PHE A 234 6.90 8.76 13.84
N ALA A 235 7.41 8.44 12.64
CA ALA A 235 7.98 7.15 12.30
C ALA A 235 9.27 6.83 13.06
N GLN A 236 10.10 7.84 13.33
CA GLN A 236 11.43 7.67 13.94
C GLN A 236 11.50 8.20 15.39
N GLY A 237 10.60 9.12 15.78
CA GLY A 237 10.62 9.78 17.09
C GLY A 237 10.01 8.99 18.24
N GLY A 238 9.62 7.73 18.01
CA GLY A 238 9.03 6.84 19.02
C GLY A 238 7.50 6.87 19.11
N TYR A 239 6.82 7.75 18.35
CA TYR A 239 5.35 7.70 18.24
C TYR A 239 4.91 6.36 17.64
N ALA A 240 5.62 5.86 16.62
CA ALA A 240 5.39 4.58 15.97
C ALA A 240 5.83 3.33 16.77
N SER A 241 6.19 3.46 18.06
CA SER A 241 6.59 2.30 18.86
C SER A 241 5.48 1.26 18.91
N LEU A 242 5.87 -0.03 18.89
CA LEU A 242 4.90 -1.13 18.89
C LEU A 242 3.98 -1.06 20.13
N GLU A 243 4.50 -0.61 21.27
CA GLU A 243 3.74 -0.40 22.51
C GLU A 243 2.64 0.66 22.35
N ASN A 244 2.95 1.78 21.70
CA ASN A 244 1.96 2.83 21.46
C ASN A 244 0.88 2.34 20.50
N VAL A 245 1.28 1.69 19.41
CA VAL A 245 0.32 1.12 18.45
C VAL A 245 -0.60 0.09 19.11
N HIS A 246 -0.03 -0.75 19.97
CA HIS A 246 -0.78 -1.73 20.74
C HIS A 246 -1.79 -1.07 21.69
N LYS A 247 -1.39 -0.03 22.44
CA LYS A 247 -2.30 0.74 23.31
C LYS A 247 -3.46 1.36 22.53
N TRP A 248 -3.21 1.92 21.35
CA TRP A 248 -4.26 2.48 20.51
C TRP A 248 -5.24 1.43 20.01
N MET A 249 -4.73 0.24 19.64
CA MET A 249 -5.55 -0.89 19.24
C MET A 249 -6.43 -1.39 20.39
N LEU A 250 -5.93 -1.46 21.63
CA LEU A 250 -6.75 -1.85 22.78
C LEU A 250 -7.91 -0.86 23.05
N GLY A 251 -7.65 0.45 22.94
CA GLY A 251 -8.69 1.46 23.03
C GLY A 251 -9.78 1.26 21.98
N PHE A 252 -9.38 1.01 20.74
CA PHE A 252 -10.30 0.70 19.64
C PHE A 252 -11.17 -0.53 19.91
N VAL A 253 -10.56 -1.64 20.33
CA VAL A 253 -11.26 -2.90 20.56
C VAL A 253 -12.31 -2.75 21.66
N SER A 254 -12.03 -1.93 22.67
CA SER A 254 -12.95 -1.66 23.78
C SER A 254 -14.24 -0.96 23.34
N ASP A 255 -14.15 -0.08 22.33
CA ASP A 255 -15.28 0.72 21.84
C ASP A 255 -16.03 0.06 20.65
N SER A 256 -15.51 -1.04 20.10
CA SER A 256 -16.04 -1.67 18.90
C SER A 256 -17.26 -2.58 19.17
N PRO A 257 -18.33 -2.53 18.35
CA PRO A 257 -19.43 -3.50 18.40
C PRO A 257 -18.99 -4.96 18.19
N GLN A 258 -17.82 -5.19 17.57
CA GLN A 258 -17.25 -6.51 17.29
C GLN A 258 -16.13 -6.89 18.27
N ARG A 259 -16.05 -6.24 19.44
CA ARG A 259 -15.02 -6.43 20.48
C ARG A 259 -14.58 -7.88 20.66
N ASN A 260 -15.52 -8.80 20.83
CA ASN A 260 -15.24 -10.22 21.10
C ASN A 260 -14.33 -10.87 20.04
N ARG A 261 -14.44 -10.47 18.77
CA ARG A 261 -13.60 -11.00 17.69
C ARG A 261 -12.17 -10.47 17.77
N TYR A 262 -12.01 -9.21 18.15
CA TYR A 262 -10.72 -8.52 18.12
C TYR A 262 -9.93 -8.65 19.43
N GLU A 263 -10.63 -8.82 20.55
CA GLU A 263 -10.03 -8.97 21.88
C GLU A 263 -9.09 -10.17 21.97
N ALA A 264 -9.43 -11.29 21.31
CA ALA A 264 -8.56 -12.46 21.27
C ALA A 264 -7.23 -12.19 20.55
N LEU A 265 -7.23 -11.44 19.44
CA LEU A 265 -5.99 -11.10 18.75
C LEU A 265 -5.18 -10.08 19.55
N ALA A 266 -5.87 -9.08 20.11
CA ALA A 266 -5.25 -8.07 20.92
C ALA A 266 -4.52 -8.69 22.12
N ALA A 267 -5.18 -9.61 22.85
CA ALA A 267 -4.57 -10.33 23.97
C ALA A 267 -3.32 -11.11 23.55
N ARG A 268 -3.35 -11.80 22.39
CA ARG A 268 -2.17 -12.52 21.88
C ARG A 268 -1.00 -11.60 21.53
N ILE A 269 -1.28 -10.40 21.03
CA ILE A 269 -0.24 -9.38 20.80
C ILE A 269 0.33 -8.93 22.15
N SER A 270 -0.52 -8.68 23.15
CA SER A 270 -0.08 -8.32 24.51
C SER A 270 0.85 -9.39 25.09
N GLU A 271 0.42 -10.66 25.09
CA GLU A 271 1.22 -11.79 25.58
C GLU A 271 2.57 -11.91 24.88
N THR A 272 2.60 -11.69 23.55
CA THR A 272 3.84 -11.74 22.76
C THR A 272 4.78 -10.61 23.16
N MET A 273 4.25 -9.39 23.35
CA MET A 273 5.03 -8.24 23.78
C MET A 273 5.57 -8.41 25.20
N ASP A 274 4.75 -8.94 26.11
CA ASP A 274 5.15 -9.26 27.48
C ASP A 274 6.27 -10.31 27.50
N PHE A 275 6.14 -11.36 26.69
CA PHE A 275 7.19 -12.37 26.52
C PHE A 275 8.49 -11.76 25.97
N MET A 276 8.41 -10.97 24.90
CA MET A 276 9.57 -10.29 24.32
C MET A 276 10.26 -9.41 25.36
N SER A 277 9.48 -8.62 26.12
CA SER A 277 10.01 -7.78 27.19
C SER A 277 10.67 -8.61 28.32
N ALA A 278 10.05 -9.72 28.72
CA ALA A 278 10.58 -10.63 29.75
C ALA A 278 11.93 -11.27 29.37
N ILE A 279 12.19 -11.50 28.08
CA ILE A 279 13.49 -11.99 27.57
C ILE A 279 14.44 -10.85 27.19
N GLY A 280 14.11 -9.60 27.54
CA GLY A 280 14.95 -8.43 27.33
C GLY A 280 14.89 -7.87 25.92
N ILE A 281 13.80 -8.05 25.17
CA ILE A 281 13.55 -7.47 23.85
C ILE A 281 12.38 -6.47 23.92
N ASN A 282 12.68 -5.16 23.95
CA ASN A 282 11.66 -4.10 24.03
C ASN A 282 12.07 -2.84 23.25
N SER A 283 11.25 -1.79 23.28
CA SER A 283 11.53 -0.56 22.51
C SER A 283 12.68 0.28 23.05
N ASP A 284 13.12 0.07 24.29
CA ASP A 284 14.24 0.82 24.88
C ASP A 284 15.59 0.32 24.38
N ASN A 285 15.69 -0.98 24.06
CA ASN A 285 16.94 -1.62 23.64
C ASN A 285 16.94 -2.18 22.21
N TYR A 286 15.78 -2.32 21.54
CA TYR A 286 15.70 -2.68 20.12
C TYR A 286 15.02 -1.58 19.30
N ARG A 287 15.84 -0.85 18.52
CA ARG A 287 15.39 0.23 17.64
C ARG A 287 14.25 -0.16 16.68
N ARG A 288 14.26 -1.41 16.19
CA ARG A 288 13.21 -1.93 15.28
C ARG A 288 11.83 -2.07 15.91
N LEU A 289 11.72 -2.02 17.25
CA LEU A 289 10.44 -1.99 17.96
C LEU A 289 9.96 -0.57 18.28
N ARG A 290 10.88 0.40 18.21
CA ARG A 290 10.62 1.81 18.49
C ARG A 290 10.31 2.61 17.22
N GLU A 291 10.87 2.20 16.09
CA GLU A 291 10.79 2.91 14.82
C GLU A 291 10.16 2.02 13.74
N THR A 292 9.60 2.67 12.72
CA THR A 292 9.06 1.95 11.57
C THR A 292 9.33 2.72 10.29
N ASP A 293 9.52 1.99 9.19
CA ASP A 293 9.61 2.61 7.88
C ASP A 293 8.20 2.82 7.32
N MET A 294 7.95 4.03 6.82
CA MET A 294 6.76 4.35 6.05
C MET A 294 7.17 5.14 4.80
N TYR A 295 6.62 4.71 3.67
CA TYR A 295 6.86 5.33 2.38
C TYR A 295 5.64 6.14 1.94
N THR A 296 5.81 6.99 0.95
CA THR A 296 4.76 7.83 0.37
C THR A 296 4.51 7.48 -1.08
N SER A 297 3.28 7.69 -1.52
CA SER A 297 2.88 7.45 -2.89
C SER A 297 1.71 8.32 -3.32
N HIS A 298 1.65 8.58 -4.62
CA HIS A 298 0.57 9.29 -5.28
C HIS A 298 0.45 8.88 -6.76
N GLU A 299 -0.66 9.24 -7.38
CA GLU A 299 -0.83 9.12 -8.83
C GLU A 299 0.06 10.13 -9.54
N ALA A 300 0.97 9.67 -10.40
CA ALA A 300 1.76 10.55 -11.26
C ALA A 300 0.87 11.10 -12.38
N LEU A 301 0.00 12.05 -12.05
CA LEU A 301 -1.03 12.57 -12.97
C LEU A 301 -0.59 13.87 -13.65
N LEU A 302 -0.13 14.85 -12.85
CA LEU A 302 0.29 16.16 -13.32
C LEU A 302 1.78 16.14 -13.66
N LEU A 303 2.13 15.71 -14.87
CA LEU A 303 3.51 15.39 -15.23
C LEU A 303 4.49 16.58 -15.20
N GLY A 304 4.01 17.82 -15.33
CA GLY A 304 4.85 19.01 -15.12
C GLY A 304 5.40 19.10 -13.69
N TYR A 305 4.58 18.74 -12.69
CA TYR A 305 4.99 18.64 -11.29
C TYR A 305 5.97 17.49 -11.06
N GLU A 306 5.70 16.32 -11.65
CA GLU A 306 6.56 15.14 -11.54
C GLU A 306 7.94 15.36 -12.20
N GLU A 307 7.95 15.98 -13.38
CA GLU A 307 9.19 16.35 -14.10
C GLU A 307 10.02 17.34 -13.28
N ALA A 308 9.41 18.40 -12.74
CA ALA A 308 10.11 19.39 -11.93
C ALA A 308 10.75 18.77 -10.67
N LEU A 309 10.13 17.73 -10.09
CA LEU A 309 10.66 17.00 -8.94
C LEU A 309 11.46 15.75 -9.33
N THR A 310 11.82 15.57 -10.60
CA THR A 310 12.70 14.48 -11.03
C THR A 310 14.16 14.88 -10.89
N ARG A 311 14.97 14.01 -10.28
CA ARG A 311 16.39 14.27 -9.99
C ARG A 311 17.28 13.13 -10.45
N ILE A 312 18.51 13.48 -10.79
CA ILE A 312 19.58 12.52 -11.03
C ILE A 312 20.18 12.17 -9.67
N ASP A 313 20.21 10.88 -9.34
CA ASP A 313 20.90 10.39 -8.15
C ASP A 313 22.41 10.48 -8.35
N SER A 314 23.11 11.12 -7.42
CA SER A 314 24.56 11.34 -7.53
C SER A 314 25.38 10.05 -7.46
N THR A 315 24.81 8.94 -6.96
CA THR A 315 25.54 7.67 -6.81
C THR A 315 25.40 6.74 -8.02
N SER A 316 24.23 6.73 -8.67
CA SER A 316 23.91 5.84 -9.81
C SER A 316 23.80 6.56 -11.14
N ASN A 317 23.69 7.89 -11.15
CA ASN A 317 23.38 8.71 -12.31
C ASN A 317 22.03 8.37 -12.99
N ASP A 318 21.15 7.67 -12.26
CA ASP A 318 19.79 7.34 -12.67
C ASP A 318 18.81 8.45 -12.28
N TYR A 319 17.68 8.53 -12.99
CA TYR A 319 16.61 9.46 -12.70
C TYR A 319 15.59 8.88 -11.72
N TYR A 320 15.18 9.68 -10.73
CA TYR A 320 14.15 9.35 -9.76
C TYR A 320 13.14 10.49 -9.69
N ALA A 321 11.85 10.17 -9.75
CA ALA A 321 10.78 11.11 -9.38
C ALA A 321 10.81 11.27 -7.85
N THR A 322 11.36 12.37 -7.37
CA THR A 322 11.56 12.62 -5.93
C THR A 322 10.37 13.30 -5.26
N SER A 323 9.22 13.33 -5.93
CA SER A 323 7.92 13.76 -5.41
C SER A 323 7.31 12.74 -4.43
N GLY A 324 7.66 11.46 -4.56
CA GLY A 324 7.17 10.37 -3.72
C GLY A 324 8.03 9.12 -3.86
N HIS A 325 7.93 8.18 -2.93
CA HIS A 325 8.76 6.97 -2.97
C HIS A 325 8.31 6.02 -4.08
N MET A 326 7.00 5.79 -4.16
CA MET A 326 6.32 5.04 -5.22
C MET A 326 5.33 5.96 -5.91
N ILE A 327 5.22 5.87 -7.23
CA ILE A 327 4.18 6.58 -7.98
C ILE A 327 3.34 5.55 -8.74
N TRP A 328 2.09 5.86 -9.07
CA TRP A 328 1.28 4.98 -9.90
C TRP A 328 0.65 5.68 -11.09
N ILE A 329 0.29 4.85 -12.09
CA ILE A 329 -0.41 5.25 -13.30
C ILE A 329 -1.87 4.82 -13.17
N GLY A 330 -2.78 5.79 -13.32
CA GLY A 330 -4.22 5.58 -13.18
C GLY A 330 -4.83 4.80 -14.34
N ASP A 331 -6.02 4.23 -14.11
CA ASP A 331 -6.74 3.44 -15.12
C ASP A 331 -7.14 4.26 -16.36
N ARG A 332 -7.22 5.60 -16.21
CA ARG A 332 -7.56 6.54 -17.30
C ARG A 332 -6.34 7.08 -18.06
N THR A 333 -5.13 6.84 -17.56
CA THR A 333 -3.86 7.42 -18.07
C THR A 333 -2.84 6.37 -18.49
N ARG A 334 -3.19 5.08 -18.42
CA ARG A 334 -2.30 3.95 -18.78
C ARG A 334 -2.25 3.57 -20.26
N GLN A 335 -2.46 4.52 -21.18
CA GLN A 335 -2.35 4.22 -22.61
C GLN A 335 -0.87 3.99 -22.98
N TYR A 336 -0.58 2.89 -23.68
CA TYR A 336 0.77 2.40 -23.93
C TYR A 336 1.74 3.44 -24.52
N ASP A 337 1.27 4.25 -25.46
CA ASP A 337 2.04 5.25 -26.22
C ASP A 337 1.88 6.68 -25.69
N HIS A 338 1.26 6.86 -24.52
CA HIS A 338 0.99 8.17 -23.92
C HIS A 338 2.05 8.62 -22.91
N ALA A 339 2.00 9.92 -22.61
CA ALA A 339 2.91 10.64 -21.74
C ALA A 339 3.14 9.99 -20.37
N HIS A 340 2.11 9.45 -19.72
CA HIS A 340 2.23 8.85 -18.38
C HIS A 340 3.08 7.58 -18.37
N ILE A 341 2.92 6.71 -19.37
CA ILE A 341 3.78 5.53 -19.57
C ILE A 341 5.19 5.97 -19.92
N GLU A 342 5.32 6.97 -20.80
CA GLU A 342 6.63 7.51 -21.22
C GLU A 342 7.41 8.10 -20.04
N PHE A 343 6.77 8.88 -19.17
CA PHE A 343 7.42 9.40 -17.96
C PHE A 343 7.86 8.27 -17.03
N CYS A 344 6.95 7.34 -16.74
CA CYS A 344 7.22 6.27 -15.76
C CYS A 344 8.22 5.22 -16.26
N ARG A 345 8.44 5.06 -17.57
CA ARG A 345 9.42 4.08 -18.09
C ARG A 345 10.85 4.40 -17.67
N GLY A 346 11.19 5.68 -17.51
CA GLY A 346 12.58 6.10 -17.33
C GLY A 346 12.99 6.47 -15.91
N VAL A 347 12.03 6.80 -15.03
CA VAL A 347 12.33 6.96 -13.59
C VAL A 347 12.56 5.59 -12.93
N LYS A 348 13.41 5.51 -11.92
CA LYS A 348 13.75 4.25 -11.20
C LYS A 348 12.86 3.90 -10.01
N ASN A 349 11.86 4.72 -9.71
CA ASN A 349 10.89 4.45 -8.64
C ASN A 349 10.12 3.14 -8.85
N PRO A 350 9.72 2.40 -7.81
CA PRO A 350 8.66 1.42 -7.94
C PRO A 350 7.40 2.07 -8.51
N ILE A 351 6.80 1.42 -9.51
CA ILE A 351 5.63 1.91 -10.24
C ILE A 351 4.41 1.05 -9.90
N GLY A 352 3.30 1.70 -9.57
CA GLY A 352 1.98 1.07 -9.58
C GLY A 352 1.29 1.23 -10.94
N LEU A 353 0.55 0.22 -11.37
CA LEU A 353 -0.29 0.28 -12.57
C LEU A 353 -1.70 -0.17 -12.22
N LYS A 354 -2.69 0.71 -12.35
CA LYS A 354 -4.09 0.36 -12.11
C LYS A 354 -4.61 -0.57 -13.23
N CYS A 355 -5.21 -1.69 -12.84
CA CYS A 355 -5.81 -2.67 -13.74
C CYS A 355 -7.32 -2.73 -13.50
N GLY A 356 -8.10 -2.08 -14.36
CA GLY A 356 -9.56 -2.16 -14.35
C GLY A 356 -10.12 -3.28 -15.24
N PRO A 357 -11.46 -3.45 -15.28
CA PRO A 357 -12.14 -4.45 -16.13
C PRO A 357 -11.86 -4.31 -17.64
N SER A 358 -11.43 -3.13 -18.10
CA SER A 358 -11.06 -2.86 -19.49
C SER A 358 -9.64 -3.30 -19.85
N MET A 359 -8.86 -3.81 -18.90
CA MET A 359 -7.49 -4.27 -19.17
C MET A 359 -7.50 -5.56 -19.99
N ASP A 360 -6.89 -5.51 -21.17
CA ASP A 360 -6.62 -6.68 -22.01
C ASP A 360 -5.34 -7.40 -21.56
N GLU A 361 -5.28 -8.71 -21.81
CA GLU A 361 -4.17 -9.59 -21.40
C GLU A 361 -2.86 -9.23 -22.12
N ASP A 362 -2.89 -9.04 -23.44
CA ASP A 362 -1.69 -8.76 -24.22
C ASP A 362 -1.24 -7.31 -24.07
N ASP A 363 -2.19 -6.37 -23.95
CA ASP A 363 -1.85 -4.99 -23.61
C ASP A 363 -1.22 -4.88 -22.23
N LEU A 364 -1.65 -5.68 -21.25
CA LEU A 364 -1.00 -5.74 -19.94
C LEU A 364 0.47 -6.17 -20.06
N ILE A 365 0.76 -7.23 -20.83
CA ILE A 365 2.14 -7.69 -21.04
C ILE A 365 2.99 -6.60 -21.72
N ARG A 366 2.46 -5.93 -22.73
CA ARG A 366 3.14 -4.79 -23.38
C ARG A 366 3.47 -3.68 -22.39
N LEU A 367 2.54 -3.34 -21.50
CA LEU A 367 2.76 -2.35 -20.45
C LEU A 367 3.81 -2.80 -19.44
N ILE A 368 3.81 -4.08 -19.04
CA ILE A 368 4.82 -4.66 -18.16
C ILE A 368 6.21 -4.54 -18.82
N ASP A 369 6.34 -4.94 -20.07
CA ASP A 369 7.61 -4.90 -20.81
C ASP A 369 8.14 -3.47 -21.00
N ARG A 370 7.25 -2.49 -21.11
CA ARG A 370 7.64 -1.08 -21.21
C ARG A 370 8.08 -0.49 -19.88
N LEU A 371 7.46 -0.89 -18.76
CA LEU A 371 7.69 -0.32 -17.43
C LEU A 371 8.75 -1.08 -16.60
N ASN A 372 8.95 -2.36 -16.89
CA ASN A 372 9.90 -3.26 -16.25
C ASN A 372 10.63 -4.15 -17.27
N PRO A 373 11.42 -3.57 -18.20
CA PRO A 373 12.04 -4.31 -19.30
C PRO A 373 13.03 -5.38 -18.84
N GLU A 374 13.70 -5.16 -17.70
CA GLU A 374 14.69 -6.08 -17.13
C GLU A 374 14.07 -7.09 -16.13
N ASP A 375 12.75 -7.14 -16.02
CA ASP A 375 11.99 -7.97 -15.06
C ASP A 375 12.50 -7.84 -13.61
N GLU A 376 12.84 -6.63 -13.17
CA GLU A 376 13.34 -6.38 -11.83
C GLU A 376 12.24 -6.64 -10.78
N PRO A 377 12.43 -7.57 -9.82
CA PRO A 377 11.45 -7.79 -8.77
C PRO A 377 11.20 -6.53 -7.94
N GLY A 378 9.93 -6.26 -7.62
CA GLY A 378 9.53 -5.07 -6.86
C GLY A 378 9.49 -3.77 -7.66
N ARG A 379 9.86 -3.77 -8.95
CA ARG A 379 9.72 -2.61 -9.84
C ARG A 379 8.26 -2.29 -10.14
N LEU A 380 7.43 -3.29 -10.42
CA LEU A 380 6.05 -3.08 -10.90
C LEU A 380 5.03 -3.74 -9.97
N THR A 381 4.03 -2.95 -9.56
CA THR A 381 2.86 -3.41 -8.81
C THR A 381 1.61 -3.30 -9.68
N LEU A 382 0.94 -4.41 -9.96
CA LEU A 382 -0.34 -4.44 -10.65
C LEU A 382 -1.48 -4.29 -9.63
N ILE A 383 -2.19 -3.17 -9.71
CA ILE A 383 -3.22 -2.78 -8.74
C ILE A 383 -4.60 -3.08 -9.34
N GLY A 384 -5.12 -4.27 -9.07
CA GLY A 384 -6.40 -4.75 -9.57
C GLY A 384 -7.58 -4.07 -8.89
N ARG A 385 -8.43 -3.41 -9.67
CA ARG A 385 -9.71 -2.82 -9.23
C ARG A 385 -10.80 -3.23 -10.19
N PHE A 386 -11.47 -4.34 -9.94
CA PHE A 386 -12.46 -4.88 -10.89
C PHE A 386 -13.89 -4.60 -10.44
N GLY A 387 -14.09 -4.48 -9.13
CA GLY A 387 -15.41 -4.56 -8.51
C GLY A 387 -15.69 -6.01 -8.09
N SER A 388 -16.35 -6.16 -6.96
CA SER A 388 -16.68 -7.45 -6.35
C SER A 388 -17.46 -8.39 -7.27
N ASP A 389 -18.28 -7.86 -8.16
CA ASP A 389 -19.08 -8.65 -9.10
C ASP A 389 -18.28 -9.09 -10.35
N LYS A 390 -17.11 -8.50 -10.60
CA LYS A 390 -16.34 -8.68 -11.85
C LYS A 390 -14.96 -9.28 -11.66
N VAL A 391 -14.41 -9.23 -10.44
CA VAL A 391 -13.05 -9.72 -10.13
C VAL A 391 -12.84 -11.19 -10.53
N GLY A 392 -13.85 -12.04 -10.33
CA GLY A 392 -13.80 -13.46 -10.69
C GLY A 392 -13.69 -13.74 -12.19
N GLU A 393 -14.15 -12.83 -13.04
CA GLU A 393 -14.07 -12.94 -14.49
C GLU A 393 -12.71 -12.43 -15.01
N HIS A 394 -12.27 -11.27 -14.52
CA HIS A 394 -11.13 -10.57 -15.12
C HIS A 394 -9.78 -10.89 -14.48
N LEU A 395 -9.69 -11.13 -13.18
CA LEU A 395 -8.38 -11.32 -12.55
C LEU A 395 -7.68 -12.63 -12.96
N PRO A 396 -8.36 -13.80 -13.01
CA PRO A 396 -7.67 -15.07 -13.32
C PRO A 396 -6.97 -15.06 -14.68
N ARG A 397 -7.59 -14.45 -15.69
CA ARG A 397 -7.05 -14.38 -17.05
C ARG A 397 -5.74 -13.57 -17.09
N LEU A 398 -5.71 -12.41 -16.42
CA LEU A 398 -4.52 -11.56 -16.31
C LEU A 398 -3.39 -12.25 -15.54
N ILE A 399 -3.70 -12.93 -14.43
CA ILE A 399 -2.72 -13.72 -13.67
C ILE A 399 -2.08 -14.78 -14.56
N ARG A 400 -2.90 -15.59 -15.24
CA ARG A 400 -2.40 -16.66 -16.11
C ARG A 400 -1.51 -16.12 -17.23
N ARG A 401 -1.89 -15.00 -17.85
CA ARG A 401 -1.07 -14.38 -18.90
C ARG A 401 0.28 -13.92 -18.36
N VAL A 402 0.31 -13.26 -17.20
CA VAL A 402 1.54 -12.80 -16.54
C VAL A 402 2.47 -13.97 -16.17
N GLU A 403 1.90 -15.05 -15.62
CA GLU A 403 2.66 -16.26 -15.28
C GLU A 403 3.19 -16.99 -16.53
N GLN A 404 2.41 -17.07 -17.61
CA GLN A 404 2.83 -17.66 -18.89
C GLN A 404 4.03 -16.93 -19.50
N GLU A 405 4.06 -15.60 -19.40
CA GLU A 405 5.17 -14.76 -19.87
C GLU A 405 6.33 -14.69 -18.87
N GLY A 406 6.20 -15.34 -17.70
CA GLY A 406 7.24 -15.41 -16.68
C GLY A 406 7.61 -14.07 -16.07
N ARG A 407 6.65 -13.14 -15.95
CA ARG A 407 6.91 -11.77 -15.45
C ARG A 407 6.75 -11.68 -13.94
N THR A 408 7.66 -10.94 -13.31
CA THR A 408 7.71 -10.74 -11.86
C THR A 408 7.04 -9.43 -11.46
N VAL A 409 5.89 -9.52 -10.79
CA VAL A 409 5.10 -8.37 -10.33
C VAL A 409 4.59 -8.53 -8.91
N VAL A 410 4.28 -7.42 -8.25
CA VAL A 410 3.44 -7.42 -7.03
C VAL A 410 1.98 -7.33 -7.45
N TRP A 411 1.16 -8.29 -7.05
CA TRP A 411 -0.30 -8.19 -7.17
C TRP A 411 -0.89 -7.47 -5.95
N SER A 412 -1.62 -6.39 -6.17
CA SER A 412 -2.30 -5.64 -5.11
C SER A 412 -3.79 -5.47 -5.44
N CYS A 413 -4.66 -5.61 -4.45
CA CYS A 413 -6.10 -5.42 -4.60
C CYS A 413 -6.49 -3.99 -4.19
N ASP A 414 -7.12 -3.25 -5.09
CA ASP A 414 -7.85 -2.02 -4.81
C ASP A 414 -9.36 -2.31 -4.80
N PRO A 415 -9.93 -2.64 -3.64
CA PRO A 415 -11.34 -3.02 -3.52
C PRO A 415 -12.28 -1.81 -3.46
N MET A 416 -11.76 -0.60 -3.65
CA MET A 416 -12.50 0.64 -3.39
C MET A 416 -13.10 1.17 -4.68
N HIS A 417 -12.25 1.45 -5.66
CA HIS A 417 -12.67 2.14 -6.88
C HIS A 417 -13.69 1.33 -7.66
N GLY A 418 -13.58 0.00 -7.68
CA GLY A 418 -14.46 -0.94 -8.37
C GLY A 418 -15.90 -0.97 -7.85
N ASN A 419 -16.11 -0.56 -6.59
CA ASN A 419 -17.34 -0.77 -5.84
C ASN A 419 -18.09 0.53 -5.48
N THR A 420 -17.81 1.61 -6.19
CA THR A 420 -18.48 2.90 -5.96
C THR A 420 -19.90 2.89 -6.56
N ILE A 421 -20.88 3.31 -5.77
CA ILE A 421 -22.28 3.47 -6.16
C ILE A 421 -22.77 4.88 -5.79
N SER A 422 -23.93 5.27 -6.31
CA SER A 422 -24.66 6.47 -5.87
C SER A 422 -25.78 6.08 -4.89
N ALA A 423 -25.89 6.82 -3.79
CA ALA A 423 -26.95 6.72 -2.79
C ALA A 423 -27.45 8.14 -2.49
N GLY A 424 -28.65 8.47 -2.97
CA GLY A 424 -29.16 9.84 -3.00
C GLY A 424 -28.22 10.80 -3.73
N SER A 425 -27.83 11.89 -3.07
CA SER A 425 -26.86 12.88 -3.58
C SER A 425 -25.40 12.50 -3.32
N TYR A 426 -25.13 11.39 -2.63
CA TYR A 426 -23.79 10.98 -2.24
C TYR A 426 -23.27 9.85 -3.14
N LYS A 427 -21.96 9.88 -3.39
CA LYS A 427 -21.25 8.65 -3.77
C LYS A 427 -20.97 7.88 -2.49
N THR A 428 -21.06 6.56 -2.52
CA THR A 428 -20.68 5.73 -1.38
C THR A 428 -20.13 4.38 -1.88
N ARG A 429 -19.58 3.59 -0.97
CA ARG A 429 -19.08 2.25 -1.24
C ARG A 429 -19.61 1.32 -0.14
N PRO A 430 -20.41 0.30 -0.47
CA PRO A 430 -20.84 -0.68 0.51
C PRO A 430 -19.62 -1.49 1.00
N PHE A 431 -19.39 -1.51 2.31
CA PHE A 431 -18.28 -2.22 2.93
C PHE A 431 -18.28 -3.73 2.62
N GLU A 432 -19.46 -4.33 2.46
CA GLU A 432 -19.61 -5.71 2.02
C GLU A 432 -19.01 -5.95 0.63
N ARG A 433 -19.17 -5.01 -0.32
CA ARG A 433 -18.58 -5.15 -1.66
C ARG A 433 -17.07 -5.01 -1.63
N ILE A 434 -16.56 -4.07 -0.81
CA ILE A 434 -15.13 -3.88 -0.59
C ILE A 434 -14.51 -5.20 -0.08
N THR A 435 -15.05 -5.74 1.00
CA THR A 435 -14.57 -6.97 1.61
C THR A 435 -14.73 -8.19 0.71
N ARG A 436 -15.83 -8.29 -0.05
CA ARG A 436 -16.04 -9.37 -1.03
C ARG A 436 -14.99 -9.38 -2.14
N GLU A 437 -14.60 -8.21 -2.68
CA GLU A 437 -13.56 -8.15 -3.71
C GLU A 437 -12.19 -8.61 -3.16
N VAL A 438 -11.84 -8.21 -1.94
CA VAL A 438 -10.62 -8.71 -1.27
C VAL A 438 -10.67 -10.22 -1.06
N GLN A 439 -11.79 -10.75 -0.57
CA GLN A 439 -11.96 -12.19 -0.38
C GLN A 439 -11.75 -12.95 -1.71
N SER A 440 -12.43 -12.51 -2.78
CA SER A 440 -12.29 -13.11 -4.10
C SER A 440 -10.87 -13.00 -4.65
N PHE A 441 -10.20 -11.86 -4.47
CA PHE A 441 -8.79 -11.69 -4.86
C PHE A 441 -7.89 -12.75 -4.20
N PHE A 442 -8.03 -12.97 -2.90
CA PHE A 442 -7.26 -14.00 -2.18
C PHE A 442 -7.60 -15.42 -2.64
N ASP A 443 -8.88 -15.72 -2.87
CA ASP A 443 -9.32 -17.04 -3.31
C ASP A 443 -8.86 -17.36 -4.74
N ILE A 444 -8.87 -16.37 -5.63
CA ILE A 444 -8.36 -16.48 -7.01
C ILE A 444 -6.85 -16.73 -6.97
N HIS A 445 -6.07 -15.94 -6.24
CA HIS A 445 -4.63 -16.18 -6.14
C HIS A 445 -4.31 -17.57 -5.58
N ARG A 446 -5.08 -18.04 -4.59
CA ARG A 446 -4.94 -19.41 -4.07
C ARG A 446 -5.23 -20.47 -5.14
N ALA A 447 -6.28 -20.28 -5.94
CA ALA A 447 -6.66 -21.19 -7.02
C ALA A 447 -5.63 -21.21 -8.16
N GLU A 448 -5.06 -20.05 -8.50
CA GLU A 448 -4.03 -19.90 -9.54
C GLU A 448 -2.61 -20.23 -9.03
N GLY A 449 -2.43 -20.54 -7.74
CA GLY A 449 -1.12 -20.85 -7.16
C GLY A 449 -0.16 -19.65 -7.06
N THR A 450 -0.70 -18.43 -7.11
CA THR A 450 0.06 -17.17 -7.06
C THR A 450 -0.11 -16.46 -5.72
N TYR A 451 0.63 -15.36 -5.50
CA TYR A 451 0.64 -14.67 -4.21
C TYR A 451 -0.21 -13.40 -4.21
N PRO A 452 -1.22 -13.27 -3.32
CA PRO A 452 -1.94 -12.02 -3.12
C PRO A 452 -1.06 -11.04 -2.33
N GLY A 453 -0.33 -10.21 -3.07
CA GLY A 453 0.80 -9.42 -2.55
C GLY A 453 0.43 -8.21 -1.68
N GLY A 454 -0.77 -7.65 -1.82
CA GLY A 454 -1.13 -6.46 -1.05
C GLY A 454 -2.56 -5.97 -1.22
N VAL A 455 -2.86 -4.87 -0.52
CA VAL A 455 -4.09 -4.08 -0.66
C VAL A 455 -3.78 -2.59 -0.83
N HIS A 456 -4.60 -1.91 -1.62
CA HIS A 456 -4.59 -0.47 -1.86
C HIS A 456 -5.94 0.15 -1.49
N VAL A 457 -6.03 0.81 -0.34
CA VAL A 457 -7.30 1.30 0.21
C VAL A 457 -7.32 2.81 0.38
N GLU A 458 -8.50 3.40 0.22
CA GLU A 458 -8.74 4.81 0.55
C GLU A 458 -9.33 4.88 1.96
N MET A 459 -8.64 5.52 2.88
CA MET A 459 -8.98 5.52 4.29
C MET A 459 -8.56 6.82 4.98
N THR A 460 -9.19 7.12 6.10
CA THR A 460 -8.86 8.25 6.96
C THR A 460 -8.91 7.84 8.44
N GLY A 461 -8.12 8.52 9.27
CA GLY A 461 -8.18 8.35 10.73
C GLY A 461 -9.40 9.02 11.37
N LYS A 462 -10.13 9.85 10.62
CA LYS A 462 -11.34 10.54 11.09
C LYS A 462 -12.54 9.58 11.18
N ASP A 463 -13.44 9.87 12.12
CA ASP A 463 -14.73 9.19 12.25
C ASP A 463 -15.75 9.77 11.25
N VAL A 464 -15.61 9.38 9.98
CA VAL A 464 -16.44 9.81 8.85
C VAL A 464 -17.54 8.80 8.51
N THR A 465 -18.61 9.27 7.87
CA THR A 465 -19.73 8.45 7.38
C THR A 465 -19.75 8.40 5.85
N GLU A 466 -18.64 8.00 5.23
CA GLU A 466 -18.47 8.03 3.77
C GLU A 466 -18.82 6.68 3.10
N CYS A 467 -18.35 5.57 3.65
CA CYS A 467 -18.70 4.21 3.19
C CYS A 467 -19.84 3.61 4.04
N MET A 468 -20.83 3.00 3.40
CA MET A 468 -21.95 2.31 4.08
C MET A 468 -21.52 0.96 4.66
N GLY A 469 -22.19 0.52 5.72
CA GLY A 469 -21.96 -0.77 6.39
C GLY A 469 -20.84 -0.73 7.42
N GLY A 470 -20.12 -1.85 7.56
CA GLY A 470 -19.15 -2.08 8.64
C GLY A 470 -19.82 -2.40 9.98
N ALA A 471 -19.03 -2.57 11.04
CA ALA A 471 -19.51 -2.93 12.38
C ALA A 471 -20.61 -2.00 12.94
N ARG A 472 -20.60 -0.71 12.61
CA ARG A 472 -21.62 0.28 13.01
C ARG A 472 -22.85 0.34 12.09
N ALA A 473 -22.86 -0.44 11.01
CA ALA A 473 -23.97 -0.51 10.05
C ALA A 473 -24.42 0.87 9.52
N ILE A 474 -23.46 1.70 9.08
CA ILE A 474 -23.73 3.03 8.51
C ILE A 474 -24.70 2.90 7.33
N GLY A 475 -25.87 3.51 7.45
CA GLY A 475 -26.91 3.54 6.41
C GLY A 475 -26.82 4.78 5.52
N GLU A 476 -27.67 4.83 4.49
CA GLU A 476 -27.74 5.98 3.57
C GLU A 476 -28.09 7.29 4.29
N ALA A 477 -28.97 7.24 5.30
CA ALA A 477 -29.37 8.40 6.09
C ALA A 477 -28.21 8.98 6.93
N ASP A 478 -27.21 8.17 7.26
CA ASP A 478 -26.08 8.58 8.09
C ASP A 478 -25.00 9.31 7.27
N LEU A 479 -24.99 9.16 5.93
CA LEU A 479 -23.97 9.72 5.06
C LEU A 479 -23.85 11.24 5.25
N GLY A 480 -24.99 11.95 5.31
CA GLY A 480 -25.00 13.41 5.48
C GLY A 480 -24.43 13.92 6.81
N SER A 481 -24.17 13.05 7.79
CA SER A 481 -23.68 13.46 9.11
C SER A 481 -22.23 13.95 9.08
N ARG A 482 -21.35 13.22 8.39
CA ARG A 482 -19.89 13.44 8.37
C ARG A 482 -19.27 13.02 7.04
N TYR A 483 -19.85 13.47 5.93
CA TYR A 483 -19.30 13.28 4.59
C TYR A 483 -18.28 14.38 4.29
N HIS A 484 -17.00 14.11 4.54
CA HIS A 484 -15.94 15.13 4.46
C HIS A 484 -15.10 15.05 3.18
N THR A 485 -15.28 14.01 2.37
CA THR A 485 -14.63 13.90 1.06
C THR A 485 -15.46 14.60 -0.03
N HIS A 486 -14.79 15.31 -0.92
CA HIS A 486 -15.39 15.78 -2.18
C HIS A 486 -14.96 14.93 -3.37
N CYS A 487 -14.17 13.89 -3.08
CA CYS A 487 -13.55 13.03 -4.03
C CYS A 487 -14.33 11.72 -4.07
N ASP A 488 -13.72 10.61 -3.67
CA ASP A 488 -14.42 9.35 -3.46
C ASP A 488 -14.51 9.01 -1.95
N PRO A 489 -15.49 8.16 -1.55
CA PRO A 489 -15.75 7.76 -0.17
C PRO A 489 -14.62 6.94 0.46
N ARG A 490 -14.10 7.36 1.62
CA ARG A 490 -13.02 6.66 2.34
C ARG A 490 -13.58 5.70 3.39
N LEU A 491 -12.81 4.67 3.71
CA LEU A 491 -13.01 3.91 4.94
C LEU A 491 -12.67 4.81 6.13
N ASN A 492 -13.55 4.88 7.12
CA ASN A 492 -13.16 5.45 8.41
C ASN A 492 -12.21 4.50 9.16
N ALA A 493 -11.65 4.95 10.28
CA ALA A 493 -10.68 4.18 11.05
C ALA A 493 -11.21 2.79 11.48
N GLU A 494 -12.50 2.69 11.80
CA GLU A 494 -13.12 1.42 12.20
C GLU A 494 -13.26 0.42 11.06
N GLN A 495 -13.79 0.87 9.92
CA GLN A 495 -13.92 0.03 8.73
C GLN A 495 -12.54 -0.39 8.19
N ALA A 496 -11.55 0.51 8.26
CA ALA A 496 -10.19 0.21 7.84
C ALA A 496 -9.55 -0.87 8.72
N LEU A 497 -9.75 -0.82 10.04
CA LEU A 497 -9.24 -1.83 10.96
C LEU A 497 -10.00 -3.16 10.83
N GLU A 498 -11.32 -3.14 10.69
CA GLU A 498 -12.14 -4.33 10.38
C GLU A 498 -11.65 -5.04 9.11
N LEU A 499 -11.33 -4.28 8.06
CA LEU A 499 -10.73 -4.82 6.84
C LEU A 499 -9.35 -5.44 7.10
N ALA A 500 -8.50 -4.80 7.91
CA ALA A 500 -7.18 -5.34 8.24
C ALA A 500 -7.27 -6.69 8.97
N PHE A 501 -8.22 -6.84 9.90
CA PHE A 501 -8.48 -8.13 10.56
C PHE A 501 -8.91 -9.21 9.57
N MET A 502 -9.84 -8.90 8.66
CA MET A 502 -10.27 -9.83 7.62
C MET A 502 -9.09 -10.26 6.72
N VAL A 503 -8.29 -9.31 6.24
CA VAL A 503 -7.12 -9.60 5.40
C VAL A 503 -6.11 -10.46 6.15
N ALA A 504 -5.89 -10.19 7.43
CA ALA A 504 -4.95 -10.98 8.23
C ALA A 504 -5.40 -12.44 8.41
N GLU A 505 -6.71 -12.68 8.58
CA GLU A 505 -7.26 -14.04 8.58
C GLU A 505 -7.05 -14.75 7.23
N LEU A 506 -7.19 -14.03 6.11
CA LEU A 506 -6.97 -14.57 4.77
C LEU A 506 -5.50 -14.92 4.51
N LEU A 507 -4.58 -14.06 4.97
CA LEU A 507 -3.14 -14.33 4.91
C LEU A 507 -2.78 -15.61 5.67
N ARG A 508 -3.30 -15.76 6.90
CA ARG A 508 -3.07 -16.97 7.71
C ARG A 508 -3.57 -18.23 7.01
N LYS A 509 -4.80 -18.21 6.48
CA LYS A 509 -5.37 -19.34 5.71
C LYS A 509 -4.49 -19.71 4.52
N ASN A 510 -3.95 -18.72 3.80
CA ASN A 510 -3.05 -18.97 2.68
C ASN A 510 -1.73 -19.62 3.10
N GLN A 511 -1.14 -19.20 4.22
CA GLN A 511 0.08 -19.81 4.75
C GLN A 511 -0.14 -21.27 5.16
N GLU A 512 -1.21 -21.55 5.90
CA GLU A 512 -1.56 -22.91 6.34
C GLU A 512 -1.74 -23.86 5.14
N GLN A 513 -2.38 -23.37 4.06
CA GLN A 513 -2.56 -24.15 2.84
C GLN A 513 -1.23 -24.40 2.13
N GLN A 514 -0.36 -23.39 2.01
CA GLN A 514 0.96 -23.53 1.41
C GLN A 514 1.83 -24.54 2.16
N GLN A 515 1.81 -24.51 3.50
CA GLN A 515 2.51 -25.48 4.34
C GLN A 515 1.98 -26.90 4.14
N LYS A 516 0.65 -27.08 4.04
CA LYS A 516 0.04 -28.39 3.75
C LYS A 516 0.44 -28.92 2.37
N THR A 517 0.42 -28.08 1.34
CA THR A 517 0.84 -28.49 -0.01
C THR A 517 2.34 -28.85 -0.04
N ALA A 518 3.20 -28.08 0.62
CA ALA A 518 4.63 -28.35 0.70
C ALA A 518 4.97 -29.62 1.52
N ALA A 519 4.14 -29.99 2.50
CA ALA A 519 4.31 -31.21 3.27
C ALA A 519 3.77 -32.47 2.55
N ALA A 520 2.94 -32.30 1.52
CA ALA A 520 2.29 -33.38 0.78
C ALA A 520 2.98 -33.76 -0.54
N GLY A 521 3.90 -32.92 -1.04
CA GLY A 521 4.76 -33.20 -2.20
C GLY A 521 6.19 -33.48 -1.76
#